data_AF-A0A800KIJ6-F1
#
_entry.id   AF-A0A800KIJ6-F1
#
_cell.length_a   1.000
_cell.length_b   1.000
_cell.length_c   1.000
_cell.angle_alpha   90.00
_cell.angle_beta   90.00
_cell.angle_gamma   90.00
#
_symmetry.space_group_name_H-M   'P 1'
#
loop_
_entity.id
_entity.type
_entity.pdbx_description
1 polymer ?
#
loop_
_entity_poly.entity_id
_entity_poly.type
_entity_poly.pdbx_seq_one_letter_code
_entity_poly.pdbx_strand_id
1 'polypeptide(L)'
;MNLILENLKEFWIVYIFLLLYTLLMAHHAYGGHKQTREISDYYIGGRKMGGLILGLSFFATYSSTNSFIGFSGQAYSWGTPWFLLVPFLVGFSLFSWIVVAPRLRVFTRSLDSLTIPDFIGFRFESKTARIMASFIVIHSKPVSVAFLR
;
A
#
# COMPACT_ATOMS: atom_id res chain seq x y z
N MET A 1 16.55 -35.27 -9.89
CA MET A 1 16.30 -34.81 -11.27
C MET A 1 14.85 -35.09 -11.70
N ASN A 2 14.37 -36.34 -11.61
CA ASN A 2 13.01 -36.71 -12.06
C ASN A 2 11.89 -35.99 -11.31
N LEU A 3 12.01 -35.84 -9.98
CA LEU A 3 11.00 -35.17 -9.15
C LEU A 3 10.77 -33.69 -9.53
N ILE A 4 11.83 -32.99 -9.96
CA ILE A 4 11.75 -31.58 -10.40
C ILE A 4 11.05 -31.49 -11.75
N LEU A 5 11.39 -32.40 -12.67
CA LEU A 5 10.79 -32.45 -13.99
C LEU A 5 9.32 -32.89 -13.94
N GLU A 6 8.96 -33.78 -13.01
CA GLU A 6 7.58 -34.16 -12.73
C GLU A 6 6.78 -32.99 -12.18
N ASN A 7 7.31 -32.27 -11.18
CA ASN A 7 6.67 -31.08 -10.63
C ASN A 7 6.49 -29.97 -11.68
N LEU A 8 7.51 -29.74 -12.51
CA LEU A 8 7.45 -28.78 -13.62
C LEU A 8 6.37 -29.16 -14.63
N LYS A 9 6.22 -30.46 -14.95
CA LYS A 9 5.18 -30.95 -15.86
C LYS A 9 3.78 -30.91 -15.23
N GLU A 10 3.67 -31.12 -13.93
CA GLU A 10 2.39 -31.09 -13.22
C GLU A 10 1.87 -29.66 -13.05
N PHE A 11 2.75 -28.71 -12.72
CA PHE A 11 2.39 -27.31 -12.43
C PHE A 11 2.83 -26.31 -13.51
N TRP A 12 3.11 -26.77 -14.73
CA TRP A 12 3.62 -25.93 -15.83
C TRP A 12 2.80 -24.66 -16.07
N ILE A 13 1.47 -24.74 -15.98
CA ILE A 13 0.54 -23.60 -16.12
C ILE A 13 0.82 -22.52 -15.07
N VAL A 14 1.04 -22.92 -13.81
CA VAL A 14 1.29 -21.98 -12.70
C VAL A 14 2.60 -21.22 -12.92
N TYR A 15 3.64 -21.95 -13.34
CA TYR A 15 4.94 -21.35 -13.64
C TYR A 15 4.86 -20.36 -14.81
N ILE A 16 4.08 -20.66 -15.85
CA ILE A 16 3.85 -19.75 -16.98
C ILE A 16 3.17 -18.46 -16.51
N PHE A 17 2.09 -18.57 -15.73
CA PHE A 17 1.40 -17.37 -15.23
C PHE A 17 2.26 -16.53 -14.29
N LEU A 18 3.05 -17.17 -13.42
CA LEU A 18 3.98 -16.48 -12.54
C LEU A 18 5.05 -15.72 -13.32
N LEU A 19 5.61 -16.37 -14.35
CA LEU A 19 6.63 -15.76 -15.21
C LEU A 19 6.04 -14.60 -16.01
N LEU A 20 4.85 -14.77 -16.59
CA LEU A 20 4.14 -13.70 -17.30
C LEU A 20 3.85 -12.51 -16.37
N TYR A 21 3.32 -12.75 -15.18
CA TYR A 21 3.05 -11.72 -14.18
C TYR A 21 4.31 -10.95 -13.80
N THR A 22 5.41 -11.66 -13.53
CA THR A 22 6.68 -11.06 -13.13
C THR A 22 7.28 -10.21 -14.26
N LEU A 23 7.22 -10.70 -15.50
CA LEU A 23 7.68 -9.94 -16.67
C LEU A 23 6.83 -8.68 -16.91
N LEU A 24 5.50 -8.78 -16.77
CA LEU A 24 4.62 -7.62 -16.88
C LEU A 24 4.95 -6.57 -15.81
N MET A 25 5.16 -6.99 -14.56
CA MET A 25 5.58 -6.09 -13.47
C MET A 25 6.93 -5.44 -13.75
N ALA A 26 7.92 -6.21 -14.21
CA ALA A 26 9.24 -5.70 -14.57
C ALA A 26 9.16 -4.68 -15.72
N HIS A 27 8.33 -4.95 -16.74
CA HIS A 27 8.09 -4.03 -17.86
C HIS A 27 7.51 -2.69 -17.38
N HIS A 28 6.49 -2.72 -16.51
CA HIS A 28 5.90 -1.49 -15.95
C HIS A 28 6.87 -0.74 -15.04
N ALA A 29 7.65 -1.47 -14.22
CA ALA A 29 8.67 -0.87 -13.36
C ALA A 29 9.76 -0.17 -14.16
N TYR A 30 10.23 -0.79 -15.24
CA TYR A 30 11.21 -0.19 -16.15
C TYR A 30 10.66 1.06 -16.86
N GLY A 31 9.39 1.01 -17.28
CA GLY A 31 8.69 2.17 -17.84
C GLY A 31 8.61 3.34 -16.85
N GLY A 32 8.25 3.07 -15.59
CA GLY A 32 8.20 4.06 -14.51
C GLY A 32 9.58 4.65 -14.17
N HIS A 33 10.62 3.81 -14.15
CA HIS A 33 11.99 4.25 -13.94
C HIS A 33 12.44 5.29 -14.97
N LYS A 34 12.14 5.07 -16.25
CA LYS A 34 12.45 6.04 -17.32
C LYS A 34 11.75 7.39 -17.17
N GLN A 35 10.60 7.42 -16.52
CA GLN A 35 9.80 8.64 -16.33
C GLN A 35 10.23 9.42 -15.08
N THR A 36 10.98 8.81 -14.17
CA THR A 36 11.42 9.43 -12.92
C THR A 36 12.66 10.27 -13.17
N ARG A 37 12.53 11.61 -13.11
CA ARG A 37 13.67 12.54 -13.28
C ARG A 37 14.00 13.29 -12.00
N GLU A 38 12.97 13.64 -11.23
CA GLU A 38 13.12 14.36 -9.97
C GLU A 38 12.71 13.52 -8.76
N ILE A 39 13.09 13.97 -7.56
CA ILE A 39 12.70 13.35 -6.29
C ILE A 39 11.17 13.38 -6.14
N SER A 40 10.50 14.46 -6.55
CA SER A 40 9.05 14.58 -6.53
C SER A 40 8.34 13.56 -7.43
N ASP A 41 8.94 13.20 -8.56
CA ASP A 41 8.43 12.13 -9.44
C ASP A 41 8.47 10.78 -8.72
N TYR A 42 9.53 10.52 -7.95
CA TYR A 42 9.69 9.27 -7.22
C TYR A 42 8.75 9.14 -6.01
N TYR A 43 8.62 10.19 -5.19
CA TYR A 43 7.85 10.12 -3.94
C TYR A 43 6.33 10.29 -4.14
N ILE A 44 5.91 11.12 -5.10
CA ILE A 44 4.50 11.51 -5.27
C ILE A 44 4.03 11.44 -6.72
N GLY A 45 4.77 10.77 -7.61
CA GLY A 45 4.39 10.62 -9.02
C GLY A 45 4.27 11.96 -9.75
N GLY A 46 5.05 12.96 -9.33
CA GLY A 46 5.03 14.31 -9.90
C GLY A 46 3.71 15.05 -9.70
N ARG A 47 2.84 14.58 -8.78
CA ARG A 47 1.48 15.11 -8.52
C ARG A 47 0.51 15.05 -9.72
N LYS A 48 0.86 14.27 -10.76
CA LYS A 48 0.09 14.14 -12.01
C LYS A 48 -0.95 13.02 -11.99
N MET A 49 -0.88 12.12 -10.99
CA MET A 49 -1.81 10.99 -10.88
C MET A 49 -3.24 11.46 -10.56
N GLY A 50 -4.19 10.98 -11.35
CA GLY A 50 -5.63 11.19 -11.11
C GLY A 50 -6.12 10.48 -9.85
N GLY A 51 -7.24 10.94 -9.29
CA GLY A 51 -7.78 10.39 -8.04
C GLY A 51 -8.10 8.90 -8.10
N LEU A 52 -8.55 8.40 -9.26
CA LEU A 52 -8.85 6.98 -9.48
C LEU A 52 -7.58 6.12 -9.41
N ILE A 53 -6.49 6.54 -10.06
CA ILE A 53 -5.21 5.83 -10.05
C ILE A 53 -4.64 5.77 -8.63
N LEU A 54 -4.73 6.88 -7.89
CA LEU A 54 -4.32 6.92 -6.48
C LEU A 54 -5.16 6.00 -5.60
N GLY A 55 -6.48 5.93 -5.83
CA GLY A 55 -7.38 5.02 -5.11
C GLY A 55 -7.06 3.54 -5.39
N LEU A 56 -6.81 3.18 -6.65
CA LEU A 56 -6.38 1.83 -7.02
C LEU A 56 -5.03 1.47 -6.39
N SER A 57 -4.06 2.40 -6.42
CA SER A 57 -2.75 2.21 -5.78
C SER A 57 -2.86 2.02 -4.27
N PHE A 58 -3.75 2.78 -3.62
CA PHE A 58 -4.03 2.63 -2.19
C PHE A 58 -4.62 1.24 -1.90
N PHE A 59 -5.62 0.81 -2.68
CA PHE A 59 -6.23 -0.51 -2.52
C PHE A 59 -5.20 -1.64 -2.75
N ALA A 60 -4.37 -1.53 -3.78
CA ALA A 60 -3.29 -2.49 -4.05
C ALA A 60 -2.28 -2.56 -2.90
N THR A 61 -1.96 -1.42 -2.28
CA THR A 61 -1.06 -1.35 -1.11
C THR A 61 -1.68 -1.97 0.13
N TYR A 62 -2.99 -1.77 0.33
CA TYR A 62 -3.75 -2.36 1.43
C TYR A 62 -3.88 -3.89 1.29
N SER A 63 -4.07 -4.35 0.04
CA SER A 63 -4.24 -5.75 -0.32
C SER A 63 -2.93 -6.53 -0.15
N SER A 64 -2.79 -7.21 0.98
CA SER A 64 -1.66 -8.11 1.28
C SER A 64 -2.12 -9.55 1.53
N THR A 65 -1.23 -10.53 1.35
CA THR A 65 -1.51 -11.94 1.66
C THR A 65 -2.00 -12.13 3.10
N ASN A 66 -1.48 -11.34 4.05
CA ASN A 66 -1.95 -11.33 5.44
C ASN A 66 -3.42 -10.92 5.56
N SER A 67 -3.88 -10.00 4.72
CA SER A 67 -5.29 -9.58 4.72
C SER A 67 -6.19 -10.71 4.20
N PHE A 68 -5.80 -11.40 3.13
CA PHE A 68 -6.61 -12.51 2.63
C PHE A 68 -6.66 -13.69 3.59
N ILE A 69 -5.50 -14.19 4.01
CA ILE A 69 -5.41 -15.36 4.89
C ILE A 69 -5.93 -15.01 6.29
N GLY A 70 -5.49 -13.88 6.85
CA GLY A 70 -5.89 -13.45 8.20
C GLY A 70 -7.38 -13.18 8.32
N PHE A 71 -8.00 -12.47 7.36
CA PHE A 71 -9.45 -12.25 7.41
C PHE A 71 -10.23 -13.56 7.22
N SER A 72 -9.80 -14.46 6.34
CA SER A 72 -10.45 -15.77 6.19
C SER A 72 -10.31 -16.65 7.43
N GLY A 73 -9.15 -16.63 8.09
CA GLY A 73 -8.90 -17.39 9.31
C GLY A 73 -9.75 -16.90 10.49
N GLN A 74 -9.87 -15.57 10.66
CA GLN A 74 -10.74 -15.01 11.68
C GLN A 74 -12.23 -15.19 11.36
N ALA A 75 -12.62 -15.13 10.09
CA ALA A 75 -13.98 -15.46 9.67
C ALA A 75 -14.34 -16.92 10.01
N TYR A 76 -13.40 -17.85 9.86
CA TYR A 76 -13.59 -19.24 10.25
C TYR A 76 -13.81 -19.41 11.76
N SER A 77 -13.04 -18.68 12.58
CA SER A 77 -13.14 -18.77 14.05
C SER A 77 -14.35 -18.05 14.64
N TRP A 78 -14.70 -16.85 14.15
CA TRP A 78 -15.76 -16.01 14.72
C TRP A 78 -17.08 -16.09 13.95
N GLY A 79 -17.09 -16.73 12.79
CA GLY A 79 -18.26 -16.94 11.96
C GLY A 79 -18.73 -15.69 11.20
N THR A 80 -19.98 -15.73 10.75
CA THR A 80 -20.61 -14.70 9.90
C THR A 80 -20.57 -13.26 10.47
N PRO A 81 -20.60 -13.01 11.80
CA PRO A 81 -20.48 -11.66 12.34
C PRO A 81 -19.19 -10.93 11.95
N TRP A 82 -18.11 -11.66 11.67
CA TRP A 82 -16.84 -11.07 11.22
C TRP A 82 -16.97 -10.27 9.92
N PHE A 83 -17.93 -10.63 9.04
CA PHE A 83 -18.18 -9.89 7.81
C PHE A 83 -18.69 -8.46 8.04
N LEU A 84 -19.22 -8.15 9.23
CA LEU A 84 -19.64 -6.78 9.57
C LEU A 84 -18.46 -5.81 9.55
N LEU A 85 -17.21 -6.25 9.75
CA LEU A 85 -16.04 -5.38 9.66
C LEU A 85 -15.78 -4.83 8.25
N VAL A 86 -16.19 -5.55 7.21
CA VAL A 86 -15.96 -5.14 5.82
C VAL A 86 -16.59 -3.78 5.50
N PRO A 87 -17.91 -3.55 5.73
CA PRO A 87 -18.50 -2.23 5.48
C PRO A 87 -17.93 -1.14 6.38
N PHE A 88 -17.50 -1.45 7.62
CA PHE A 88 -16.81 -0.47 8.47
C PHE A 88 -15.46 -0.04 7.89
N LEU A 89 -14.64 -0.98 7.42
CA LEU A 89 -13.34 -0.68 6.82
C LEU A 89 -13.48 0.11 5.52
N VAL A 90 -14.41 -0.30 4.67
CA VAL A 90 -14.72 0.41 3.42
C VAL A 90 -15.27 1.80 3.70
N GLY A 91 -16.25 1.91 4.62
CA GLY A 91 -16.85 3.19 5.01
C GLY A 91 -15.84 4.17 5.60
N PHE A 92 -14.98 3.70 6.50
CA PHE A 92 -13.91 4.53 7.09
C PHE A 92 -12.88 4.97 6.04
N SER A 93 -12.51 4.07 5.12
CA SER A 93 -11.58 4.39 4.03
C SER A 93 -12.16 5.43 3.08
N LEU A 94 -13.44 5.30 2.70
CA LEU A 94 -14.15 6.28 1.88
C LEU A 94 -14.27 7.63 2.59
N PHE A 95 -14.61 7.62 3.88
CA PHE A 95 -14.68 8.83 4.69
C PHE A 95 -13.33 9.56 4.73
N SER A 96 -12.25 8.82 4.99
CA SER A 96 -10.89 9.38 4.94
C SER A 96 -10.55 9.97 3.57
N TRP A 97 -10.91 9.28 2.49
CA TRP A 97 -10.61 9.73 1.13
C TRP A 97 -11.40 10.96 0.70
N ILE A 98 -12.64 11.10 1.16
CA ILE A 98 -13.51 12.23 0.81
C ILE A 98 -13.22 13.44 1.71
N VAL A 99 -12.95 13.22 2.99
CA VAL A 99 -12.88 14.31 4.00
C VAL A 99 -11.45 14.74 4.29
N VAL A 100 -10.51 13.78 4.40
CA VAL A 100 -9.14 14.04 4.85
C VAL A 100 -8.21 14.24 3.65
N ALA A 101 -8.27 13.36 2.65
CA ALA A 101 -7.33 13.38 1.53
C ALA A 101 -7.33 14.71 0.73
N PRO A 102 -8.48 15.37 0.42
CA PRO A 102 -8.46 16.62 -0.34
C PRO A 102 -7.81 17.75 0.45
N ARG A 103 -8.08 17.86 1.75
CA ARG A 103 -7.46 18.85 2.63
C ARG A 103 -5.96 18.63 2.72
N LEU A 104 -5.54 17.38 2.96
CA LEU A 104 -4.13 17.04 3.04
C LEU A 104 -3.40 17.32 1.72
N ARG A 105 -4.03 17.06 0.57
CA ARG A 105 -3.46 17.38 -0.75
C ARG A 105 -3.21 18.87 -0.95
N VAL A 106 -4.08 19.74 -0.45
CA VAL A 106 -3.89 21.20 -0.53
C VAL A 106 -2.70 21.63 0.32
N PHE A 107 -2.64 21.20 1.59
CA PHE A 107 -1.57 21.57 2.52
C PHE A 107 -0.20 21.05 2.10
N THR A 108 -0.12 19.79 1.66
CA THR A 108 1.13 19.19 1.16
C THR A 108 1.61 19.84 -0.13
N ARG A 109 0.73 20.50 -0.88
CA ARG A 109 1.08 21.29 -2.07
C ARG A 109 1.57 22.69 -1.71
N SER A 110 1.00 23.34 -0.70
CA SER A 110 1.45 24.66 -0.27
C SER A 110 2.80 24.63 0.45
N LEU A 111 3.08 23.57 1.21
CA LEU A 111 4.32 23.41 1.98
C LEU A 111 5.41 22.61 1.24
N ASP A 112 5.12 22.19 0.01
CA ASP A 112 5.91 21.27 -0.81
C ASP A 112 6.51 20.06 -0.04
N SER A 113 5.73 19.54 0.92
CA SER A 113 6.14 18.42 1.75
C SER A 113 6.01 17.11 0.98
N LEU A 114 7.07 16.32 0.96
CA LEU A 114 7.09 15.00 0.30
C LEU A 114 6.64 13.86 1.23
N THR A 115 6.81 14.03 2.55
CA THR A 115 6.49 12.99 3.54
C THR A 115 5.56 13.51 4.63
N ILE A 116 4.86 12.62 5.34
CA ILE A 116 3.98 12.98 6.46
C ILE A 116 4.79 13.62 7.62
N PRO A 117 5.95 13.09 8.04
CA PRO A 117 6.76 13.75 9.05
C PRO A 117 7.23 15.15 8.64
N ASP A 118 7.58 15.35 7.37
CA ASP A 118 7.97 16.67 6.86
C ASP A 118 6.79 17.64 6.89
N PHE A 119 5.59 17.19 6.49
CA PHE A 119 4.37 17.98 6.59
C PHE A 119 4.12 18.45 8.04
N ILE A 120 4.24 17.55 9.02
CA ILE A 120 4.09 17.88 10.44
C ILE A 120 5.18 18.86 10.89
N GLY A 121 6.42 18.61 10.50
CA GLY A 121 7.56 19.49 10.81
C GLY A 121 7.37 20.92 10.29
N PHE A 122 6.92 21.08 9.04
CA PHE A 122 6.66 22.39 8.45
C PHE A 122 5.40 23.05 9.01
N ARG A 123 4.36 22.28 9.31
CA ARG A 123 3.10 22.82 9.84
C ARG A 123 3.24 23.37 11.26
N PHE A 124 4.09 22.77 12.09
CA PHE A 124 4.32 23.17 13.48
C PHE A 124 5.67 23.83 13.72
N GLU A 125 6.45 24.06 12.65
CA GLU A 125 7.81 24.63 12.69
C GLU A 125 8.74 23.99 13.75
N SER A 126 8.51 22.70 14.03
CA SER A 126 9.16 22.00 15.15
C SER A 126 9.93 20.77 14.68
N LYS A 127 11.24 20.80 14.95
CA LYS A 127 12.13 19.66 14.69
C LYS A 127 11.77 18.46 15.57
N THR A 128 11.33 18.69 16.80
CA THR A 128 10.89 17.63 17.72
C THR A 128 9.65 16.92 17.20
N ALA A 129 8.65 17.67 16.72
CA ALA A 129 7.44 17.10 16.14
C ALA A 129 7.75 16.26 14.88
N ARG A 130 8.67 16.72 14.03
CA ARG A 130 9.16 15.96 12.87
C ARG A 130 9.82 14.65 13.28
N ILE A 131 10.71 14.67 14.27
CA ILE A 131 11.40 13.47 14.76
C ILE A 131 10.40 12.47 15.36
N MET A 132 9.46 12.95 16.18
CA MET A 132 8.42 12.09 16.75
C MET A 132 7.54 11.47 15.66
N ALA A 133 7.11 12.24 14.67
CA ALA A 133 6.34 11.73 13.55
C ALA A 133 7.11 10.67 12.75
N SER A 134 8.39 10.92 12.45
CA SER A 134 9.26 9.93 11.80
C SER A 134 9.39 8.65 12.63
N PHE A 135 9.57 8.79 13.94
CA PHE A 135 9.67 7.66 14.85
C PHE A 135 8.39 6.81 14.86
N ILE A 136 7.22 7.47 14.91
CA ILE A 136 5.91 6.80 14.86
C ILE A 136 5.75 6.04 13.53
N VAL A 137 6.09 6.65 12.39
CA VAL A 137 5.96 5.98 11.08
C VAL A 137 6.84 4.72 11.01
N ILE A 138 8.06 4.78 11.53
CA ILE A 138 8.97 3.63 11.60
C ILE A 138 8.41 2.53 12.52
N HIS A 139 7.87 2.92 13.68
CA HIS A 139 7.37 1.98 14.68
C HIS A 139 5.95 1.49 14.43
N SER A 140 5.17 2.16 13.57
CA SER A 140 3.77 1.83 13.29
C SER A 140 3.58 0.46 12.60
N LYS A 141 4.67 -0.21 12.19
CA LYS A 141 4.64 -1.59 11.71
C LYS A 141 4.98 -2.66 12.78
N PRO A 142 4.30 -2.77 13.95
CA PRO A 142 4.37 -3.98 14.78
C PRO A 142 3.03 -4.75 14.77
N VAL A 143 2.11 -4.46 13.84
CA VAL A 143 0.74 -5.02 13.84
C VAL A 143 0.62 -6.31 13.03
N SER A 144 1.54 -6.61 12.13
CA SER A 144 1.50 -7.83 11.31
C SER A 144 1.69 -9.12 12.11
N VAL A 145 2.26 -9.06 13.32
CA VAL A 145 2.48 -10.24 14.18
C VAL A 145 1.22 -10.62 14.98
N ALA A 146 0.26 -9.70 15.12
CA ALA A 146 -0.94 -9.94 15.91
C ALA A 146 -2.01 -10.78 15.19
N PHE A 147 -1.97 -10.88 13.86
CA PHE A 147 -2.95 -11.63 13.07
C PHE A 147 -2.63 -13.13 12.90
N LEU A 148 -1.46 -13.57 13.38
CA LEU A 148 -0.98 -14.95 13.27
C LEU A 148 -1.10 -15.74 14.59
N ARG A 149 -1.79 -15.20 15.58
CA ARG A 149 -2.16 -15.90 16.83
C ARG A 149 -3.66 -15.95 16.95
#